data_AF-A0A0C2N8B6-F1
#
_entry.id   AF-A0A0C2N8B6-F1
#
_cell.length_a   1.000
_cell.length_b   1.000
_cell.length_c   1.000
_cell.angle_alpha   90.00
_cell.angle_beta   90.00
_cell.angle_gamma   90.00
#
_symmetry.space_group_name_H-M   'P 1'
#
loop_
_entity.id
_entity.type
_entity.pdbx_description
1 polymer ?
#
loop_
_entity_poly.entity_id
_entity_poly.type
_entity_poly.pdbx_seq_one_letter_code
_entity_poly.pdbx_strand_id
1 'polypeptide(L)'
;MSVTFQTTIFFYNILQESKNIYEFPLELQDIGRIYDVEVDKHSKCIYLLFKDGIFRKCYKTQNDLDKKFELVVHDSNIMGIDIDPRTTHLYYHDKKSITVLHIRLFIRMTLFDTENLIYFVKLDVNTE
;
A
#
# COMPACT_ATOMS: atom_id res chain seq x y z
N MET A 1 13.70 -0.20 5.72
CA MET A 1 12.93 -0.21 6.98
C MET A 1 12.00 0.99 6.90
N SER A 2 10.69 0.79 6.88
CA SER A 2 9.72 1.89 6.84
C SER A 2 9.23 2.13 8.26
N VAL A 3 9.36 3.36 8.74
CA VAL A 3 8.89 3.78 10.07
C VAL A 3 7.79 4.80 9.85
N THR A 4 6.63 4.54 10.44
CA THR A 4 5.48 5.45 10.41
C THR A 4 5.55 6.33 11.66
N PHE A 5 5.68 7.65 11.50
CA PHE A 5 5.63 8.58 12.62
C PHE A 5 4.64 9.69 12.26
N GLN A 6 3.55 9.82 13.03
CA GLN A 6 2.59 10.94 12.94
C GLN A 6 2.25 11.36 11.50
N THR A 7 1.56 10.50 10.74
CA THR A 7 1.10 10.76 9.36
C THR A 7 2.18 10.95 8.28
N THR A 8 3.47 10.92 8.64
CA THR A 8 4.57 10.96 7.69
C THR A 8 5.19 9.58 7.59
N ILE A 9 5.20 9.04 6.37
CA ILE A 9 5.91 7.79 6.06
C ILE A 9 7.32 8.18 5.64
N PHE A 10 8.33 7.47 6.17
CA PHE A 10 9.71 7.62 5.74
C PHE A 10 10.14 6.38 4.97
N PHE A 11 10.74 6.56 3.80
CA PHE A 11 11.33 5.47 3.03
C PHE A 11 12.79 5.71 2.73
N TYR A 12 13.58 4.65 2.86
CA TYR A 12 14.95 4.64 2.37
C TYR A 12 14.92 4.26 0.90
N ASN A 13 15.32 5.20 0.06
CA ASN A 13 15.50 4.92 -1.35
C ASN A 13 16.82 4.15 -1.51
N ILE A 14 16.73 2.82 -1.70
CA ILE A 14 17.92 1.94 -1.85
C ILE A 14 18.72 2.29 -3.12
N LEU A 15 18.15 3.07 -4.04
CA LEU A 15 18.80 3.49 -5.29
C LEU A 15 19.85 4.60 -5.14
N GLN A 16 19.91 5.29 -4.01
CA GLN A 16 20.96 6.27 -3.72
C GLN A 16 21.67 5.86 -2.44
N GLU A 17 22.99 5.75 -2.50
CA GLU A 17 23.86 5.48 -1.35
C GLU A 17 23.41 6.30 -0.13
N SER A 18 22.81 5.61 0.84
CA SER A 18 22.44 5.88 2.24
C SER A 18 22.78 7.22 2.94
N LYS A 19 22.87 8.37 2.26
CA LYS A 19 23.27 9.64 2.87
C LYS A 19 22.10 10.56 3.22
N ASN A 20 20.95 10.42 2.54
CA ASN A 20 19.79 11.26 2.79
C ASN A 20 18.54 10.40 3.05
N ILE A 21 17.90 10.63 4.19
CA ILE A 21 16.53 10.17 4.43
C ILE A 21 15.64 11.08 3.59
N TYR A 22 14.97 10.52 2.60
CA TYR A 22 14.01 11.28 1.80
C TYR A 22 12.64 11.18 2.48
N GLU A 23 12.15 12.33 2.93
CA GLU A 23 10.75 12.46 3.33
C GLU A 23 9.85 12.13 2.15
N PHE A 24 8.65 11.63 2.45
CA PHE A 24 7.63 11.51 1.43
C PHE A 24 7.42 12.87 0.75
N PRO A 25 7.39 12.91 -0.61
CA PRO A 25 7.06 14.12 -1.34
C PRO A 25 5.85 14.82 -0.72
N LEU A 26 5.96 16.13 -0.49
CA LEU A 26 4.93 16.93 0.20
C LEU A 26 3.56 16.78 -0.47
N GLU A 27 3.52 16.53 -1.79
CA GLU A 27 2.28 16.32 -2.53
C GLU A 27 1.50 15.08 -2.06
N LEU A 28 2.11 14.21 -1.26
CA LEU A 28 1.54 12.97 -0.71
C LEU A 28 1.08 13.12 0.72
N GLN A 29 1.65 14.07 1.44
CA GLN A 29 1.19 14.46 2.76
C GLN A 29 -0.12 15.26 2.66
N ASP A 30 -0.38 15.87 1.50
CA ASP A 30 -1.56 16.70 1.21
C ASP A 30 -2.78 15.91 0.68
N ILE A 31 -2.66 14.61 0.42
CA ILE A 31 -3.75 13.76 -0.14
C ILE A 31 -4.75 13.31 0.94
N GLY A 32 -4.47 13.64 2.20
CA GLY A 32 -5.29 13.32 3.35
C GLY A 32 -4.75 12.13 4.16
N ARG A 33 -5.59 11.58 5.04
CA ARG A 33 -5.16 10.55 5.97
C ARG A 33 -4.87 9.23 5.26
N ILE A 34 -3.65 8.72 5.45
CA ILE A 34 -3.27 7.37 5.06
C ILE A 34 -3.79 6.41 6.13
N TYR A 35 -4.59 5.42 5.71
CA TYR A 35 -5.17 4.41 6.60
C TYR A 35 -4.28 3.18 6.74
N ASP A 36 -3.58 2.79 5.66
CA ASP A 36 -2.72 1.61 5.63
C ASP A 36 -1.67 1.73 4.51
N VAL A 37 -0.55 1.00 4.65
CA VAL A 37 0.63 1.11 3.80
C VAL A 37 1.28 -0.26 3.61
N GLU A 38 1.49 -0.65 2.36
CA GLU A 38 2.21 -1.86 2.03
C GLU A 38 3.31 -1.61 1.00
N VAL A 39 4.48 -2.22 1.21
CA VAL A 39 5.69 -1.97 0.38
C VAL A 39 6.13 -3.25 -0.30
N ASP A 40 5.95 -3.31 -1.62
CA ASP A 40 6.52 -4.35 -2.46
C ASP A 40 7.97 -4.02 -2.79
N LYS A 41 8.88 -4.59 -2.00
CA LYS A 41 10.33 -4.44 -2.20
C LYS A 41 10.82 -5.07 -3.50
N HIS A 42 10.14 -6.12 -4.00
CA HIS A 42 10.55 -6.83 -5.21
C HIS A 42 10.17 -6.02 -6.46
N SER A 43 8.92 -5.58 -6.53
CA SER A 43 8.45 -4.72 -7.63
C SER A 43 8.87 -3.26 -7.48
N LYS A 44 9.44 -2.87 -6.33
CA LYS A 44 9.78 -1.48 -5.97
C LYS A 44 8.56 -0.57 -6.10
N CYS A 45 7.48 -0.94 -5.42
CA CYS A 45 6.24 -0.16 -5.41
C CYS A 45 5.67 -0.05 -3.99
N ILE A 46 5.00 1.07 -3.73
CA ILE A 46 4.29 1.36 -2.50
C ILE A 46 2.81 1.40 -2.82
N TYR A 47 2.01 0.75 -1.97
CA TYR A 47 0.56 0.77 -2.00
C TYR A 47 0.07 1.52 -0.77
N LEU A 48 -0.81 2.50 -0.97
CA LEU A 48 -1.37 3.34 0.07
C LEU A 48 -2.88 3.22 0.04
N LEU A 49 -3.48 3.00 1.21
CA LEU A 49 -4.92 3.08 1.38
C LEU A 49 -5.30 4.50 1.82
N PHE A 50 -6.07 5.18 0.98
CA PHE A 50 -6.69 6.48 1.25
C PHE A 50 -8.21 6.35 1.25
N LYS A 51 -8.91 7.46 1.55
CA LYS A 51 -10.38 7.47 1.64
C LYS A 51 -11.08 7.01 0.35
N ASP A 52 -10.45 7.26 -0.80
CA ASP A 52 -11.01 6.99 -2.13
C ASP A 52 -10.61 5.60 -2.65
N GLY A 53 -9.75 4.88 -1.92
CA GLY A 53 -9.30 3.53 -2.25
C GLY A 53 -7.78 3.38 -2.25
N ILE A 54 -7.27 2.48 -3.09
CA ILE A 54 -5.87 2.07 -3.09
C ILE A 54 -5.09 2.80 -4.18
N PHE A 55 -4.03 3.47 -3.78
CA PHE A 55 -3.11 4.19 -4.63
C PHE A 55 -1.77 3.46 -4.72
N ARG A 56 -1.09 3.58 -5.86
CA ARG A 56 0.20 2.95 -6.12
C ARG A 56 1.23 3.97 -6.60
N LYS A 57 2.47 3.85 -6.10
CA LYS A 57 3.64 4.50 -6.70
C LYS A 57 4.81 3.54 -6.77
N CYS A 58 5.40 3.41 -7.95
CA CYS A 58 6.62 2.65 -8.14
C CYS A 58 7.84 3.58 -8.16
N TYR A 59 8.99 3.06 -7.78
CA TYR A 59 10.24 3.82 -7.62
C TYR A 59 11.42 3.09 -8.28
N LYS A 60 11.19 2.56 -9.50
CA LYS A 60 12.22 1.83 -10.25
C LYS A 60 13.26 2.77 -10.85
N THR A 61 12.83 3.95 -11.28
CA THR A 61 13.65 4.99 -11.90
C THR A 61 13.40 6.35 -11.26
N GLN A 62 14.29 7.31 -11.49
CA GLN A 62 14.08 8.70 -11.04
C GLN A 62 12.77 9.28 -11.61
N ASN A 63 12.49 9.01 -12.89
CA ASN A 63 11.24 9.44 -13.52
C ASN A 63 9.98 8.85 -12.86
N ASP A 64 10.08 7.69 -12.20
CA ASP A 64 8.93 7.13 -11.47
C ASP A 64 8.72 7.82 -10.12
N LEU A 65 9.78 8.38 -9.52
CA LEU A 65 9.68 9.20 -8.31
C LEU A 65 8.99 10.53 -8.57
N ASP A 66 9.11 11.06 -9.79
CA ASP A 66 8.48 12.33 -10.17
C ASP A 66 7.00 12.14 -10.56
N LYS A 67 6.55 10.90 -10.82
CA LYS A 67 5.15 10.59 -11.11
C LYS A 67 4.27 10.72 -9.87
N LYS A 68 3.02 11.12 -10.11
CA LYS A 68 1.95 11.08 -9.10
C LYS A 68 1.56 9.63 -8.79
N PHE A 69 0.91 9.42 -7.65
CA PHE A 69 0.32 8.12 -7.36
C PHE A 69 -0.83 7.83 -8.34
N GLU A 70 -0.94 6.57 -8.70
CA GLU A 70 -1.99 6.05 -9.56
C GLU A 70 -3.06 5.41 -8.68
N LEU A 71 -4.31 5.82 -8.82
CA LEU A 71 -5.44 5.13 -8.20
C LEU A 71 -5.63 3.77 -8.91
N VAL A 72 -5.37 2.67 -8.22
CA VAL A 72 -5.45 1.30 -8.77
C VAL A 72 -6.73 0.59 -8.37
N VAL A 73 -7.34 0.96 -7.24
CA VAL A 73 -8.65 0.47 -6.81
C VAL A 73 -9.45 1.65 -6.28
N HIS A 74 -10.58 1.96 -6.93
CA HIS A 74 -11.51 3.00 -6.49
C HIS A 74 -12.65 2.38 -5.69
N ASP A 75 -12.48 2.29 -4.38
CA ASP A 75 -13.47 1.79 -3.44
C ASP A 75 -13.18 2.35 -2.04
N SER A 76 -14.10 3.15 -1.54
CA SER A 76 -13.98 3.82 -0.25
C SER A 76 -14.36 2.94 0.94
N ASN A 77 -14.86 1.72 0.71
CA ASN A 77 -15.22 0.79 1.78
C ASN A 77 -14.05 -0.07 2.24
N ILE A 78 -12.91 -0.01 1.53
CA ILE A 78 -11.72 -0.78 1.86
C ILE A 78 -11.21 -0.35 3.23
N MET A 79 -11.00 -1.33 4.10
CA MET A 79 -10.59 -1.12 5.48
C MET A 79 -9.11 -1.42 5.73
N GLY A 80 -8.50 -2.24 4.89
CA GLY A 80 -7.10 -2.64 5.02
C GLY A 80 -6.57 -3.29 3.76
N ILE A 81 -5.24 -3.30 3.63
CA ILE A 81 -4.52 -3.90 2.51
C ILE A 81 -3.38 -4.77 3.03
N ASP A 82 -3.04 -5.81 2.26
CA ASP A 82 -1.88 -6.65 2.51
C ASP A 82 -1.27 -7.10 1.17
N ILE A 83 0.02 -7.41 1.14
CA ILE A 83 0.71 -7.80 -0.08
C ILE A 83 1.51 -9.09 0.11
N ASP A 84 1.34 -10.03 -0.81
CA ASP A 84 2.28 -11.15 -0.95
C ASP A 84 3.28 -10.82 -2.08
N PRO A 85 4.50 -10.35 -1.75
CA PRO A 85 5.48 -9.96 -2.76
C PRO A 85 5.98 -11.16 -3.59
N ARG A 86 5.77 -12.41 -3.13
CA ARG A 86 6.18 -13.60 -3.88
C ARG A 86 5.23 -13.92 -5.02
N THR A 87 3.94 -13.63 -4.84
CA THR A 87 2.90 -13.99 -5.80
C THR A 87 2.36 -12.78 -6.56
N THR A 88 2.84 -11.56 -6.26
CA THR A 88 2.38 -10.30 -6.88
C THR A 88 0.88 -10.05 -6.71
N HIS A 89 0.33 -10.51 -5.58
CA HIS A 89 -1.06 -10.32 -5.22
C HIS A 89 -1.18 -9.27 -4.13
N LEU A 90 -2.05 -8.31 -4.38
CA LEU A 90 -2.52 -7.35 -3.40
C LEU A 90 -3.86 -7.86 -2.86
N TYR A 91 -3.93 -8.08 -1.57
CA TYR A 91 -5.14 -8.42 -0.87
C TYR A 91 -5.71 -7.15 -0.26
N TYR A 92 -7.02 -7.02 -0.30
CA TYR A 92 -7.73 -5.95 0.38
C TYR A 92 -9.08 -6.45 0.84
N HIS A 93 -9.60 -5.84 1.90
CA HIS A 93 -10.85 -6.26 2.48
C HIS A 93 -11.73 -5.06 2.83
N ASP A 94 -13.02 -5.28 2.74
CA ASP A 94 -14.03 -4.41 3.34
C ASP A 94 -14.63 -5.11 4.58
N LYS A 95 -15.82 -4.71 5.01
CA LYS A 95 -16.51 -5.30 6.16
C LYS A 95 -17.04 -6.71 5.93
N LYS A 96 -17.13 -7.17 4.68
CA LYS A 96 -17.90 -8.34 4.24
C LYS A 96 -17.18 -9.20 3.21
N SER A 97 -16.18 -8.64 2.53
CA SER A 97 -15.47 -9.33 1.47
C SER A 97 -13.95 -9.26 1.63
N ILE A 98 -13.28 -10.29 1.11
CA ILE A 98 -11.84 -10.31 0.87
C ILE A 98 -11.63 -10.44 -0.62
N THR A 99 -10.90 -9.49 -1.19
CA THR A 99 -10.59 -9.47 -2.61
C THR A 99 -9.09 -9.53 -2.84
N VAL A 100 -8.70 -10.29 -3.85
CA VAL A 100 -7.33 -10.34 -4.35
C VAL A 100 -7.26 -9.64 -5.69
N LEU A 101 -6.23 -8.81 -5.87
CA LEU A 101 -5.86 -8.15 -7.11
C LEU A 101 -4.49 -8.67 -7.55
N HIS A 102 -4.45 -9.28 -8.74
CA HIS A 102 -3.19 -9.59 -9.39
C HIS A 102 -2.58 -8.30 -9.93
N ILE A 103 -1.51 -7.81 -9.30
CA ILE A 103 -0.97 -6.45 -9.50
C ILE A 103 -0.51 -6.20 -10.95
N ARG A 104 0.05 -7.22 -11.60
CA ARG A 104 0.54 -7.11 -12.99
C ARG A 104 -0.57 -7.15 -14.04
N LEU A 105 -1.57 -8.02 -13.83
CA LEU A 105 -2.64 -8.28 -14.81
C LEU A 105 -3.87 -7.41 -14.57
N PHE A 106 -3.94 -6.75 -13.40
CA PHE A 106 -5.11 -6.01 -12.93
C PHE A 106 -6.41 -6.83 -12.93
N ILE A 107 -6.26 -8.15 -12.76
CA ILE A 107 -7.39 -9.07 -12.61
C ILE A 107 -7.72 -9.14 -11.12
N ARG A 108 -8.97 -8.90 -10.78
CA ARG A 108 -9.49 -9.00 -9.40
C ARG A 108 -10.39 -10.20 -9.23
N MET A 109 -10.37 -10.80 -8.06
CA MET A 109 -11.26 -11.90 -7.67
C MET A 109 -11.61 -11.77 -6.20
N THR A 110 -12.89 -11.88 -5.86
CA THR A 110 -13.35 -11.97 -4.48
C THR A 110 -13.11 -13.40 -3.98
N LEU A 111 -12.24 -13.56 -2.99
CA LEU A 111 -11.88 -14.85 -2.40
C LEU A 111 -12.91 -15.31 -1.38
N PHE A 112 -13.52 -14.35 -0.68
CA PHE A 112 -14.47 -14.61 0.37
C PHE A 112 -15.49 -13.49 0.42
N ASP A 113 -16.75 -13.85 0.64
CA ASP A 113 -17.86 -12.92 0.81
C ASP A 113 -18.81 -13.49 1.87
N THR A 114 -19.41 -12.61 2.66
CA THR A 114 -20.30 -13.00 3.75
C THR A 114 -21.29 -11.88 4.10
N GLU A 115 -22.43 -12.26 4.64
CA GLU A 115 -23.40 -11.30 5.19
C GLU A 115 -22.95 -10.74 6.54
N ASN A 116 -22.08 -11.47 7.25
CA ASN A 116 -21.55 -11.12 8.56
C ASN A 116 -20.39 -10.13 8.48
N LEU A 117 -20.11 -9.42 9.58
CA LEU A 117 -18.94 -8.54 9.65
C LEU A 117 -17.67 -9.37 9.80
N ILE A 118 -16.69 -9.10 8.93
CA ILE A 118 -15.33 -9.60 9.06
C ILE A 118 -14.51 -8.56 9.84
N TYR A 119 -13.82 -9.02 10.88
CA TYR A 119 -12.86 -8.22 11.64
C TYR A 119 -11.46 -8.76 11.39
N PHE A 120 -10.55 -7.90 10.93
CA PHE A 120 -9.16 -8.23 10.74
C PHE A 120 -8.33 -7.74 11.92
N VAL A 121 -7.56 -8.63 12.51
CA VAL A 121 -6.60 -8.31 13.56
C VAL A 121 -5.21 -8.52 12.97
N LYS A 122 -4.51 -7.43 12.65
CA LYS A 122 -3.10 -7.48 12.26
C LYS A 122 -2.31 -7.80 13.52
N LEU A 123 -1.84 -9.04 13.64
CA LEU A 123 -0.98 -9.46 14.73
C LEU A 123 0.42 -8.88 14.48
N ASP A 124 0.85 -7.96 15.35
CA ASP A 124 2.22 -7.45 15.34
C ASP A 124 3.12 -8.50 16.01
N VAL A 125 3.74 -9.36 15.20
CA VAL A 125 4.54 -10.50 15.69
C VAL A 125 5.99 -10.10 16.00
N ASN A 126 6.32 -8.80 16.02
CA ASN A 126 7.64 -8.32 16.42
C ASN A 126 7.77 -8.23 17.95
N THR A 127 7.69 -9.37 18.63
CA THR A 127 8.08 -9.52 20.03
C THR A 127 9.39 -10.29 20.15
N GLU A 128 10.47 -9.78 19.55
CA GLU A 128 11.87 -10.09 19.91
C GLU A 128 12.77 -8.87 19.70
#